data_AF-A0A4P7L0M5-F1
#
_entry.id   AF-A0A4P7L0M5-F1
#
_cell.length_a   1.000
_cell.length_b   1.000
_cell.length_c   1.000
_cell.angle_alpha   90.00
_cell.angle_beta   90.00
_cell.angle_gamma   90.00
#
_symmetry.space_group_name_H-M   'P 1'
#
loop_
_entity.id
_entity.type
_entity.pdbx_description
1 polymer ?
#
loop_
_entity_poly.entity_id
_entity_poly.type
_entity_poly.pdbx_seq_one_letter_code
_entity_poly.pdbx_strand_id
1 'polypeptide(L)'
;MPITAYVGVPRSGKSYEVVKSVIVPAIASGRRVVSNIYGLNEQKIKDYCLKQNKKLMHEKLGLLVHVENGQCLDEDFLPSMENQSTFCQAGDLVVIDEVWRVWGSDKDIPKKSSFVYC
;
A
#
# COMPACT_ATOMS: atom_id res chain seq x y z
N MET A 1 10.37 6.78 -6.64
CA MET A 1 9.14 6.64 -5.83
C MET A 1 9.30 7.51 -4.59
N PRO A 2 8.37 8.41 -4.27
CA PRO A 2 8.39 9.10 -2.97
C PRO A 2 8.01 8.11 -1.85
N ILE A 3 8.70 8.21 -0.71
CA ILE A 3 8.35 7.49 0.52
C ILE A 3 7.72 8.52 1.46
N THR A 4 6.54 8.21 1.98
CA THR A 4 5.84 9.07 2.94
C THR A 4 5.59 8.27 4.22
N ALA A 5 6.07 8.78 5.34
CA ALA A 5 5.84 8.17 6.64
C ALA A 5 4.76 8.94 7.41
N TYR A 6 3.76 8.22 7.91
CA TYR A 6 2.72 8.75 8.80
C TYR A 6 3.06 8.34 10.23
N VAL A 7 3.63 9.25 11.03
CA VAL A 7 4.09 8.99 12.41
C VAL A 7 3.21 9.68 13.44
N GLY A 8 3.12 9.11 14.65
CA GLY A 8 2.37 9.68 15.77
C GLY A 8 1.81 8.62 16.73
N VAL A 9 1.25 9.06 17.85
CA VAL A 9 0.74 8.18 18.92
C VAL A 9 -0.36 7.21 18.44
N PRO A 10 -0.50 6.02 19.04
CA PRO A 10 -1.64 5.15 18.77
C PRO A 10 -2.98 5.89 18.90
N ARG A 11 -3.98 5.52 18.08
CA ARG A 11 -5.31 6.15 18.05
C ARG A 11 -5.37 7.61 17.58
N SER A 12 -4.28 8.19 17.06
CA SER A 12 -4.30 9.53 16.47
C SER A 12 -4.96 9.65 15.09
N GLY A 13 -5.54 8.56 14.55
CA GLY A 13 -6.25 8.57 13.28
C GLY A 13 -5.39 8.40 12.01
N LYS A 14 -4.11 8.04 12.15
CA LYS A 14 -3.17 7.87 11.00
C LYS A 14 -3.71 6.91 9.94
N SER A 15 -4.11 5.70 10.33
CA SER A 15 -4.61 4.71 9.39
C SER A 15 -5.89 5.20 8.69
N TYR A 16 -6.76 5.95 9.39
CA TYR A 16 -7.94 6.56 8.78
C TYR A 16 -7.56 7.63 7.75
N GLU A 17 -6.62 8.52 8.09
CA GLU A 17 -6.15 9.56 7.17
C GLU A 17 -5.48 8.96 5.93
N VAL A 18 -4.64 7.94 6.10
CA VAL A 18 -4.02 7.21 4.99
C VAL A 18 -5.08 6.56 4.10
N VAL A 19 -6.11 5.93 4.69
CA VAL A 19 -7.20 5.36 3.91
C VAL A 19 -7.93 6.42 3.10
N LYS A 20 -8.35 7.51 3.75
CA LYS A 20 -9.15 8.58 3.15
C LYS A 20 -8.38 9.36 2.07
N SER A 21 -7.14 9.73 2.35
CA SER A 21 -6.38 10.69 1.55
C SER A 21 -5.39 10.04 0.60
N VAL A 22 -5.06 8.75 0.78
CA VAL A 22 -4.08 8.04 -0.05
C VAL A 22 -4.71 6.82 -0.74
N ILE A 23 -5.27 5.87 0.01
CA ILE A 23 -5.78 4.61 -0.56
C ILE A 23 -6.99 4.83 -1.45
N VAL A 24 -8.00 5.56 -0.94
CA VAL A 24 -9.24 5.82 -1.69
C VAL A 24 -8.95 6.56 -3.01
N PRO A 25 -8.18 7.66 -3.04
CA PRO A 25 -7.81 8.32 -4.30
C PRO A 25 -6.98 7.44 -5.24
N ALA A 26 -6.06 6.63 -4.71
CA ALA A 26 -5.26 5.72 -5.52
C ALA A 26 -6.14 4.68 -6.24
N ILE A 27 -7.06 4.04 -5.52
CA ILE A 27 -8.03 3.10 -6.12
C ILE A 27 -8.92 3.82 -7.13
N ALA A 28 -9.40 5.03 -6.80
CA ALA A 28 -10.20 5.83 -7.75
C ALA A 28 -9.44 6.18 -9.04
N SER A 29 -8.11 6.28 -8.99
CA SER A 29 -7.25 6.55 -10.15
C SER A 29 -6.88 5.32 -10.97
N GLY A 30 -7.34 4.12 -10.59
CA GLY A 30 -6.99 2.87 -11.28
C GLY A 30 -5.72 2.19 -10.75
N ARG A 31 -5.12 2.68 -9.67
CA ARG A 31 -3.86 2.17 -9.13
C ARG A 31 -4.08 0.96 -8.24
N ARG A 32 -3.26 -0.08 -8.40
CA ARG A 32 -3.21 -1.21 -7.47
C ARG A 32 -2.57 -0.78 -6.15
N VAL A 33 -3.25 -1.09 -5.05
CA VAL A 33 -2.82 -0.77 -3.69
C VAL A 33 -2.53 -2.07 -2.95
N VAL A 34 -1.34 -2.19 -2.38
CA VAL A 34 -0.91 -3.32 -1.56
C VAL A 34 -0.83 -2.84 -0.10
N SER A 35 -1.54 -3.49 0.82
CA SER A 35 -1.55 -3.06 2.23
C SER A 35 -1.81 -4.17 3.23
N ASN A 36 -1.23 -4.05 4.42
CA ASN A 36 -1.49 -4.88 5.60
C ASN A 36 -2.45 -4.22 6.62
N ILE A 37 -3.04 -3.05 6.30
CA ILE A 37 -4.00 -2.39 7.20
C ILE A 37 -5.20 -3.31 7.41
N TYR A 38 -5.45 -3.66 8.67
CA TYR A 38 -6.57 -4.50 9.05
C TYR A 38 -7.92 -3.80 8.83
N GLY A 39 -8.89 -4.55 8.31
CA GLY A 39 -10.28 -4.10 8.15
C GLY A 39 -10.58 -3.32 6.87
N LEU A 40 -9.61 -3.21 5.94
CA LEU A 40 -9.91 -2.72 4.60
C LEU A 40 -10.85 -3.68 3.86
N ASN A 41 -11.80 -3.11 3.12
CA ASN A 41 -12.74 -3.86 2.31
C ASN A 41 -12.82 -3.25 0.92
N GLU A 42 -12.32 -3.98 -0.07
CA GLU A 42 -12.21 -3.52 -1.46
C GLU A 42 -13.57 -3.06 -2.02
N GLN A 43 -14.61 -3.87 -1.84
CA GLN A 43 -15.94 -3.56 -2.37
C GLN A 43 -16.49 -2.27 -1.77
N LYS A 44 -16.39 -2.10 -0.45
CA LYS A 44 -16.86 -0.86 0.22
C LYS A 44 -16.10 0.37 -0.25
N ILE A 45 -14.79 0.23 -0.50
CA ILE A 45 -13.97 1.33 -1.02
C ILE A 45 -14.37 1.68 -2.46
N LYS A 46 -14.55 0.68 -3.32
CA LYS A 46 -15.00 0.88 -4.70
C LYS A 46 -16.39 1.52 -4.75
N ASP A 47 -17.32 1.01 -3.95
CA ASP A 47 -18.67 1.58 -3.83
C ASP A 47 -18.62 3.03 -3.34
N TYR A 48 -17.76 3.34 -2.37
CA TYR A 48 -17.54 4.72 -1.92
C TYR A 48 -17.01 5.60 -3.05
N CYS A 49 -16.02 5.15 -3.82
CA CYS A 49 -15.48 5.91 -4.96
C CYS A 49 -16.57 6.23 -6.01
N LEU A 50 -17.38 5.24 -6.37
CA LEU A 50 -18.48 5.40 -7.34
C LEU A 50 -19.57 6.36 -6.82
N LYS A 51 -19.86 6.33 -5.51
CA LYS A 51 -20.79 7.27 -4.88
C LYS A 51 -20.27 8.71 -4.88
N GLN A 52 -18.96 8.91 -4.67
CA GLN A 52 -18.34 10.24 -4.67
C GLN A 52 -18.21 10.82 -6.08
N ASN A 53 -18.00 9.99 -7.11
CA ASN A 53 -17.84 10.46 -8.48
C ASN A 53 -18.56 9.56 -9.49
N LYS A 54 -19.74 10.02 -9.95
CA LYS A 54 -20.60 9.31 -10.91
C LYS A 54 -19.97 9.10 -12.30
N LYS A 55 -18.84 9.76 -12.61
CA LYS A 55 -18.11 9.57 -13.88
C LYS A 55 -17.12 8.41 -13.82
N LEU A 56 -16.82 7.88 -12.63
CA LEU A 56 -15.96 6.71 -12.50
C LEU A 56 -16.71 5.46 -12.94
N MET A 57 -16.02 4.62 -13.69
CA MET A 57 -16.51 3.32 -14.12
C MET A 57 -15.85 2.26 -13.27
N HIS A 58 -16.59 1.21 -12.89
CA HIS A 58 -16.07 0.15 -12.03
C HIS A 58 -14.80 -0.50 -12.60
N GLU A 59 -14.72 -0.64 -13.93
CA GLU A 59 -13.59 -1.22 -14.67
C GLU A 59 -12.31 -0.37 -14.61
N LYS A 60 -12.43 0.94 -14.31
CA LYS A 60 -11.29 1.86 -14.21
C LYS A 60 -10.76 1.98 -12.78
N LEU A 61 -11.38 1.32 -11.82
CA LEU A 61 -10.94 1.33 -10.43
C LEU A 61 -9.77 0.37 -10.22
N GLY A 62 -8.85 0.77 -9.36
CA GLY A 62 -7.73 -0.04 -8.95
C GLY A 62 -8.15 -1.23 -8.09
N LEU A 63 -7.17 -2.07 -7.78
CA LEU A 63 -7.35 -3.26 -6.95
C LEU A 63 -6.73 -3.03 -5.58
N LEU A 64 -7.36 -3.59 -4.54
CA LEU A 64 -6.78 -3.68 -3.22
C LEU A 64 -6.25 -5.10 -3.00
N VAL A 65 -4.97 -5.22 -2.69
CA VAL A 65 -4.32 -6.48 -2.35
C VAL A 65 -3.94 -6.44 -0.89
N HIS A 66 -4.61 -7.27 -0.09
CA HIS A 66 -4.28 -7.44 1.30
C HIS A 66 -3.06 -8.37 1.42
N VAL A 67 -2.09 -7.98 2.25
CA VAL A 67 -0.90 -8.77 2.54
C VAL A 67 -0.72 -8.95 4.03
N GLU A 68 -0.17 -10.08 4.42
CA GLU A 68 0.25 -10.31 5.81
C GLU A 68 1.67 -9.78 6.04
N ASN A 69 1.99 -9.45 7.30
CA ASN A 69 3.32 -8.96 7.67
C ASN A 69 4.45 -9.92 7.25
N GLY A 70 4.19 -11.24 7.29
CA GLY A 70 5.16 -12.25 6.86
C GLY A 70 5.48 -12.17 5.37
N GLN A 71 4.49 -11.89 4.51
CA GLN A 71 4.69 -11.77 3.07
C GLN A 71 5.54 -10.55 2.70
N CYS A 72 5.49 -9.50 3.51
CA CYS A 72 6.31 -8.30 3.32
C CYS A 72 7.82 -8.58 3.53
N LEU A 73 8.17 -9.68 4.18
CA LEU A 73 9.56 -10.09 4.41
C LEU A 73 10.15 -10.89 3.24
N ASP A 74 9.33 -11.31 2.28
CA ASP A 74 9.79 -12.09 1.14
C ASP A 74 10.80 -11.29 0.31
N GLU A 75 11.87 -11.95 -0.15
CA GLU A 75 12.95 -11.28 -0.90
C GLU A 75 12.45 -10.56 -2.17
N ASP A 76 11.41 -11.12 -2.78
CA ASP A 76 10.80 -10.62 -4.01
C ASP A 76 9.52 -9.80 -3.73
N PHE A 77 9.29 -9.38 -2.47
CA PHE A 77 8.09 -8.62 -2.12
C PHE A 77 8.06 -7.23 -2.78
N LEU A 78 9.16 -6.48 -2.65
CA LEU A 78 9.32 -5.13 -3.17
C LEU A 78 9.84 -5.15 -4.62
N PRO A 79 9.55 -4.12 -5.42
CA PRO A 79 10.02 -4.05 -6.80
C PRO A 79 11.54 -3.98 -6.87
N SER A 80 12.14 -4.80 -7.73
CA SER A 80 13.57 -4.79 -8.03
C SER A 80 13.83 -4.25 -9.43
N MET A 81 14.98 -3.60 -9.64
CA MET A 81 15.40 -3.11 -10.95
C MET A 81 15.88 -4.24 -11.87
N GLU A 82 16.33 -5.36 -11.28
CA GLU A 82 16.90 -6.49 -12.01
C GLU A 82 15.87 -7.58 -12.31
N ASN A 83 14.81 -7.69 -11.49
CA ASN A 83 13.85 -8.77 -11.56
C ASN A 83 12.42 -8.24 -11.73
N GLN A 84 11.77 -8.57 -12.85
CA GLN A 84 10.42 -8.08 -13.17
C GLN A 84 9.30 -8.90 -12.52
N SER A 85 9.62 -10.05 -11.92
CA SER A 85 8.64 -10.97 -11.31
C SER A 85 8.48 -10.79 -9.80
N THR A 86 8.59 -9.56 -9.29
CA THR A 86 8.36 -9.26 -7.86
C THR A 86 6.86 -9.14 -7.55
N PHE A 87 6.48 -9.31 -6.28
CA PHE A 87 5.07 -9.26 -5.86
C PHE A 87 4.47 -7.86 -6.02
N CYS A 88 5.18 -6.84 -5.53
CA CYS A 88 4.89 -5.44 -5.81
C CYS A 88 5.48 -5.08 -7.16
N GLN A 89 4.64 -4.50 -8.01
CA GLN A 89 4.97 -4.13 -9.37
C GLN A 89 5.25 -2.62 -9.46
N ALA A 90 5.99 -2.22 -10.49
CA ALA A 90 6.21 -0.80 -10.76
C ALA A 90 4.86 -0.10 -10.99
N GLY A 91 4.60 0.97 -10.24
CA GLY A 91 3.31 1.67 -10.27
C GLY A 91 2.35 1.27 -9.17
N ASP A 92 2.63 0.25 -8.37
CA ASP A 92 1.83 -0.07 -7.18
C ASP A 92 1.98 1.01 -6.10
N LEU A 93 0.91 1.21 -5.31
CA LEU A 93 0.98 1.95 -4.05
C LEU A 93 1.09 0.94 -2.91
N VAL A 94 2.22 0.91 -2.22
CA VAL A 94 2.43 0.05 -1.05
C VAL A 94 2.20 0.86 0.22
N VAL A 95 1.29 0.39 1.10
CA VAL A 95 0.95 1.03 2.37
C VAL A 95 1.08 0.02 3.50
N ILE A 96 2.13 0.16 4.30
CA ILE A 96 2.40 -0.72 5.43
C ILE A 96 2.11 0.01 6.75
N ASP A 97 1.17 -0.52 7.53
CA ASP A 97 0.89 -0.10 8.90
C ASP A 97 1.86 -0.76 9.88
N GLU A 98 2.17 -0.05 10.96
CA GLU A 98 3.14 -0.45 11.98
C GLU A 98 4.42 -1.06 11.36
N VAL A 99 5.03 -0.33 10.41
CA VAL A 99 6.17 -0.80 9.59
C VAL A 99 7.31 -1.40 10.41
N TRP A 100 7.55 -0.90 11.62
CA TRP A 100 8.57 -1.40 12.55
C TRP A 100 8.30 -2.82 13.07
N ARG A 101 7.06 -3.33 12.95
CA ARG A 101 6.73 -4.73 13.25
C ARG A 101 7.08 -5.67 12.09
N VAL A 102 7.18 -5.12 10.88
CA VAL A 102 7.59 -5.86 9.69
C VAL A 102 9.12 -5.79 9.59
N TRP A 103 9.66 -4.58 9.47
CA TRP A 103 11.09 -4.33 9.38
C TRP A 103 11.57 -3.64 10.65
N GLY A 104 12.03 -4.44 11.62
CA GLY A 104 12.53 -3.96 12.91
C GLY A 104 13.92 -3.33 12.83
N SER A 105 14.70 -3.72 11.82
CA SER A 105 15.99 -3.13 11.47
C SER A 105 16.21 -3.15 9.96
N ASP A 106 17.20 -2.40 9.49
CA ASP A 106 17.60 -2.35 8.07
C ASP A 106 17.94 -3.73 7.48
N LYS A 107 18.32 -4.70 8.32
CA LYS A 107 18.67 -6.06 7.89
C LYS A 107 17.46 -6.90 7.49
N ASP A 108 16.28 -6.52 7.98
CA ASP A 108 15.03 -7.24 7.74
C ASP A 108 14.41 -6.82 6.41
N ILE A 109 14.88 -5.72 5.81
CA ILE A 109 14.41 -5.22 4.52
C ILE A 109 15.05 -6.08 3.40
N PRO A 110 14.26 -6.59 2.44
CA PRO A 110 14.77 -7.31 1.29
C PRO A 110 15.89 -6.57 0.54
N LYS A 111 17.12 -7.10 0.59
CA LYS A 111 18.34 -6.45 0.06
C LYS A 111 18.34 -6.18 -1.44
N LYS A 112 17.50 -6.88 -2.21
CA LYS A 112 17.34 -6.70 -3.66
C LYS A 112 16.53 -5.46 -4.03
N SER A 113 16.02 -4.74 -3.03
CA SER A 113 15.19 -3.56 -3.20
C SER A 113 15.99 -2.31 -2.94
N SER A 114 16.06 -1.42 -3.92
CA SER A 114 16.76 -0.13 -3.82
C SER A 114 15.90 0.87 -3.03
N PHE A 115 15.86 0.74 -1.71
CA PHE A 115 15.27 1.74 -0.81
C PHE A 115 16.32 2.24 0.18
N VAL A 116 16.59 3.55 0.13
CA VAL A 116 17.42 4.28 1.10
C VAL A 116 16.47 5.06 1.99
N TYR A 117 16.54 4.85 3.30
CA TYR A 117 15.84 5.68 4.28
C TYR A 117 16.63 6.98 4.52
N CYS A 118 15.92 8.11 4.54
CA CYS A 118 16.41 9.36 5.16
C CYS A 118 15.72 9.54 6.51
#